data_AF-A0A4Y6UGY2-F1
#
_entry.id   AF-A0A4Y6UGY2-F1
#
_cell.length_a   1.000
_cell.length_b   1.000
_cell.length_c   1.000
_cell.angle_alpha   90.00
_cell.angle_beta   90.00
_cell.angle_gamma   90.00
#
_symmetry.space_group_name_H-M   'P 1'
#
loop_
_entity.id
_entity.type
_entity.pdbx_description
1 polymer ?
#
loop_
_entity_poly.entity_id
_entity_poly.type
_entity_poly.pdbx_seq_one_letter_code
_entity_poly.pdbx_strand_id
1 'polypeptide(L)'
;MDTTSSGGYIIDSSTGNITIPKGSIISGQIVSGVTQYVNGSAIGTLVNFVSAERFLPQDNAYPPSIQIVQSGGVVSNTTIISSDTPSLTNGDQPYTLLASQSIENGGTAINTTLQGDFANFGVGTGEKYYDGSGYVAPQIVSSGGQASGTNINSLGKSTILSGGYATNTTLQGSSYYAALGDNSALIPTLAQQTVSGTSENINILSNGYVKNFGSVNNVTVSSNGLLEITSGGIATNITVASDGTIDIDQGAIFNTPITVQSGGNIIFSDIDNSNAVISSHITPLSAGAQQGELQILSSGVILKNIPVQGDISTPMSNTAVGYSSTYYNYYHTPVYDPAASYYLRPMSSGSLETSFGKPFVFSALGGGTACFCPGTLIATEQGETPIEELTIGDLVQTASGEIRPIHWIGRRSYDPLFAHGNRDVMPILIRADALAPGLPQKDLTISPLHAMFIDGYLIPALHLVNDRSIIQLTPSTEITYIHLELESHDLLIANGAPSESFIDDRSRNMFHNAHEYQTLYPQAQPQPAHYCAPRLEDGVELAKIQAMINQRAKNLFPLHKLTA
;
A
#
# COMPACT_ATOMS: atom_id res chain seq x y z
N MET A 1 -25.37 52.70 4.58
CA MET A 1 -24.19 51.84 4.53
C MET A 1 -23.24 52.49 3.57
N ASP A 2 -22.14 53.05 4.08
CA ASP A 2 -21.24 53.88 3.29
C ASP A 2 -20.37 53.00 2.39
N THR A 3 -20.81 52.81 1.15
CA THR A 3 -20.05 52.15 0.09
C THR A 3 -19.07 53.15 -0.53
N THR A 4 -17.79 53.07 -0.19
CA THR A 4 -16.76 53.85 -0.90
C THR A 4 -16.39 53.13 -2.20
N SER A 5 -16.90 53.60 -3.34
CA SER A 5 -16.60 53.08 -4.69
C SER A 5 -15.25 53.57 -5.23
N SER A 6 -14.18 53.35 -4.48
CA SER A 6 -12.82 53.71 -4.88
C SER A 6 -12.12 52.47 -5.44
N GLY A 7 -11.92 52.39 -6.76
CA GLY A 7 -11.07 51.38 -7.39
C GLY A 7 -11.75 50.10 -7.90
N GLY A 8 -13.07 50.10 -8.12
CA GLY A 8 -13.78 48.98 -8.77
C GLY A 8 -14.23 47.84 -7.86
N TYR A 9 -14.17 48.01 -6.54
CA TYR A 9 -14.70 47.07 -5.54
C TYR A 9 -15.51 47.80 -4.47
N ILE A 10 -16.28 47.04 -3.69
CA ILE A 10 -17.09 47.47 -2.57
C ILE A 10 -16.55 46.80 -1.30
N ILE A 11 -16.33 47.57 -0.24
CA ILE A 11 -16.00 47.04 1.08
C ILE A 11 -17.23 47.16 1.98
N ASP A 12 -17.63 46.07 2.62
CA ASP A 12 -18.64 46.12 3.69
C ASP A 12 -18.00 46.69 4.97
N SER A 13 -18.48 47.84 5.41
CA SER A 13 -17.96 48.54 6.60
C SER A 13 -18.11 47.75 7.91
N SER A 14 -19.00 46.76 7.96
CA SER A 14 -19.26 45.97 9.16
C SER A 14 -18.39 44.71 9.25
N THR A 15 -18.05 44.10 8.11
CA THR A 15 -17.31 42.83 8.03
C THR A 15 -15.92 42.96 7.44
N GLY A 16 -15.62 44.06 6.73
CA GLY A 16 -14.40 44.21 5.93
C GLY A 16 -14.40 43.41 4.62
N ASN A 17 -15.49 42.69 4.32
CA ASN A 17 -15.58 41.86 3.11
C ASN A 17 -15.49 42.69 1.84
N ILE A 18 -14.78 42.16 0.85
CA ILE A 18 -14.52 42.79 -0.43
C ILE A 18 -15.47 42.17 -1.46
N THR A 19 -16.18 42.98 -2.24
CA THR A 19 -16.97 42.53 -3.38
C THR A 19 -16.44 43.18 -4.65
N ILE A 20 -16.08 42.38 -5.65
CA ILE A 20 -15.72 42.84 -7.00
C ILE A 20 -16.94 42.68 -7.89
N PRO A 21 -17.67 43.76 -8.22
CA PRO A 21 -18.90 43.67 -9.00
C PRO A 21 -18.64 43.26 -10.44
N LYS A 22 -19.67 42.71 -11.09
CA LYS A 22 -19.64 42.37 -12.51
C LYS A 22 -19.18 43.57 -13.36
N GLY A 23 -18.27 43.32 -14.30
CA GLY A 23 -17.69 44.34 -15.18
C GLY A 23 -16.52 45.13 -14.58
N SER A 24 -16.18 44.90 -13.31
CA SER A 24 -14.99 45.50 -12.68
C SER A 24 -13.78 44.58 -12.83
N ILE A 25 -12.59 45.16 -13.00
CA ILE A 25 -11.32 44.43 -13.04
C ILE A 25 -10.40 45.03 -11.99
N ILE A 26 -9.80 44.19 -11.16
CA ILE A 26 -8.88 44.60 -10.11
C ILE A 26 -7.64 43.72 -10.15
N SER A 27 -6.48 44.31 -9.85
CA SER A 27 -5.21 43.59 -9.75
C SER A 27 -4.53 43.77 -8.38
N GLY A 28 -3.69 42.81 -8.00
CA GLY A 28 -2.74 42.91 -6.88
C GLY A 28 -3.39 42.98 -5.50
N GLN A 29 -4.56 42.36 -5.31
CA GLN A 29 -5.25 42.37 -4.02
C GLN A 29 -4.61 41.41 -3.03
N ILE A 30 -4.63 41.80 -1.75
CA ILE A 30 -4.31 40.93 -0.63
C ILE A 30 -5.61 40.71 0.15
N VAL A 31 -6.01 39.45 0.31
CA VAL A 31 -7.19 39.03 1.06
C VAL A 31 -6.71 38.37 2.35
N SER A 32 -6.78 39.11 3.46
CA SER A 32 -6.35 38.65 4.79
C SER A 32 -7.41 38.92 5.85
N GLY A 33 -7.91 37.88 6.50
CA GLY A 33 -8.91 37.95 7.57
C GLY A 33 -10.30 38.40 7.11
N VAL A 34 -10.58 38.31 5.80
CA VAL A 34 -11.84 38.75 5.18
C VAL A 34 -12.24 37.82 4.03
N THR A 35 -13.49 37.90 3.60
CA THR A 35 -13.97 37.23 2.38
C THR A 35 -13.97 38.19 1.19
N GLN A 36 -13.43 37.74 0.05
CA GLN A 36 -13.51 38.40 -1.24
C GLN A 36 -14.52 37.68 -2.15
N TYR A 37 -15.62 38.34 -2.49
CA TYR A 37 -16.61 37.89 -3.47
C TYR A 37 -16.28 38.44 -4.85
N VAL A 38 -16.09 37.58 -5.84
CA VAL A 38 -15.71 37.97 -7.20
C VAL A 38 -16.86 37.68 -8.18
N ASN A 39 -17.54 38.73 -8.63
CA ASN A 39 -18.50 38.69 -9.74
C ASN A 39 -17.94 39.36 -11.01
N GLY A 40 -16.83 40.10 -10.90
CA GLY A 40 -16.06 40.72 -11.99
C GLY A 40 -14.77 39.96 -12.29
N SER A 41 -13.62 40.65 -12.32
CA SER A 41 -12.31 40.02 -12.51
C SER A 41 -11.28 40.43 -11.46
N ALA A 42 -10.54 39.46 -10.93
CA ALA A 42 -9.42 39.67 -10.01
C ALA A 42 -8.13 39.05 -10.56
N ILE A 43 -7.03 39.80 -10.61
CA ILE A 43 -5.77 39.37 -11.21
C ILE A 43 -4.65 39.47 -10.17
N GLY A 44 -3.87 38.42 -9.95
CA GLY A 44 -2.74 38.48 -9.02
C GLY A 44 -3.19 38.66 -7.57
N THR A 45 -4.19 37.90 -7.14
CA THR A 45 -4.70 37.97 -5.76
C THR A 45 -3.86 37.07 -4.85
N LEU A 46 -3.36 37.61 -3.73
CA LEU A 46 -2.81 36.82 -2.64
C LEU A 46 -3.90 36.63 -1.58
N VAL A 47 -4.34 35.40 -1.36
CA VAL A 47 -5.19 35.04 -0.22
C VAL A 47 -4.28 34.39 0.81
N ASN A 48 -4.03 35.10 1.89
CA ASN A 48 -3.18 34.63 2.96
C ASN A 48 -3.77 35.01 4.30
N PHE A 49 -3.26 34.40 5.36
CA PHE A 49 -3.52 34.87 6.71
C PHE A 49 -2.26 35.54 7.22
N VAL A 50 -2.37 36.81 7.61
CA VAL A 50 -1.34 37.51 8.39
C VAL A 50 -1.95 37.78 9.76
N SER A 51 -1.34 37.24 10.81
CA SER A 51 -1.66 37.64 12.18
C SER A 51 -1.32 39.13 12.31
N ALA A 52 -2.33 39.99 12.20
CA ALA A 52 -2.15 41.35 12.67
C ALA A 52 -1.91 41.25 14.17
N GLU A 53 -0.81 41.82 14.68
CA GLU A 53 -0.50 41.99 16.11
C GLU A 53 -1.56 42.80 16.90
N ARG A 54 -2.78 42.95 16.38
CA ARG A 54 -3.91 43.43 17.17
C ARG A 54 -4.38 42.32 18.08
N PHE A 55 -3.87 42.38 19.32
CA PHE A 55 -4.51 41.86 20.52
C PHE A 55 -6.03 41.95 20.43
N LEU A 56 -6.68 40.88 19.98
CA LEU A 56 -8.09 40.63 20.27
C LEU A 56 -8.15 39.72 21.50
N PRO A 57 -9.11 39.96 22.40
CA PRO A 57 -9.27 39.17 23.61
C PRO A 57 -9.43 37.69 23.27
N GLN A 58 -8.93 36.81 24.15
CA GLN A 58 -8.64 35.38 23.97
C GLN A 58 -9.81 34.46 23.53
N ASP A 59 -10.98 34.99 23.19
CA ASP A 59 -12.20 34.22 22.91
C ASP A 59 -12.72 34.31 21.46
N ASN A 60 -12.02 35.01 20.55
CA ASN A 60 -12.48 35.16 19.16
C ASN A 60 -11.62 34.35 18.18
N ALA A 61 -12.24 33.35 17.55
CA ALA A 61 -11.68 32.65 16.39
C ALA A 61 -11.25 33.67 15.32
N TYR A 62 -10.03 33.53 14.80
CA TYR A 62 -9.52 34.37 13.73
C TYR A 62 -10.40 34.20 12.46
N PRO A 63 -10.88 35.29 11.84
CA PRO A 63 -11.69 35.17 10.63
C PRO A 63 -10.83 34.60 9.49
N PRO A 64 -11.34 33.60 8.74
CA PRO A 64 -10.62 32.98 7.63
C PRO A 64 -10.48 33.96 6.45
N SER A 65 -9.39 33.83 5.69
CA SER A 65 -9.25 34.49 4.38
C SER A 65 -9.89 33.63 3.30
N ILE A 66 -10.91 34.14 2.62
CA ILE A 66 -11.67 33.34 1.64
C ILE A 66 -11.82 34.13 0.34
N GLN A 67 -11.56 33.49 -0.80
CA GLN A 67 -11.96 34.01 -2.10
C GLN A 67 -13.10 33.16 -2.68
N ILE A 68 -14.23 33.78 -2.96
CA ILE A 68 -15.41 33.15 -3.56
C ILE A 68 -15.58 33.68 -4.98
N VAL A 69 -15.37 32.83 -5.97
CA VAL A 69 -15.53 33.15 -7.40
C VAL A 69 -16.94 32.77 -7.82
N GLN A 70 -17.79 33.77 -7.99
CA GLN A 70 -19.22 33.61 -8.24
C GLN A 70 -19.52 33.61 -9.75
N SER A 71 -20.79 33.46 -10.11
CA SER A 71 -21.22 33.40 -11.51
C SER A 71 -20.76 34.61 -12.34
N GLY A 72 -20.02 34.36 -13.42
CA GLY A 72 -19.43 35.39 -14.28
C GLY A 72 -18.14 36.02 -13.72
N GLY A 73 -17.74 35.64 -12.51
CA GLY A 73 -16.48 36.01 -11.88
C GLY A 73 -15.30 35.25 -12.48
N VAL A 74 -14.19 35.95 -12.70
CA VAL A 74 -12.95 35.36 -13.19
C VAL A 74 -11.79 35.79 -12.31
N VAL A 75 -11.04 34.82 -11.78
CA VAL A 75 -9.78 35.10 -11.08
C VAL A 75 -8.61 34.53 -11.87
N SER A 76 -7.50 35.26 -11.94
CA SER A 76 -6.27 34.78 -12.58
C SER A 76 -5.04 35.05 -11.73
N ASN A 77 -4.08 34.11 -11.76
CA ASN A 77 -2.82 34.19 -11.01
C ASN A 77 -3.07 34.39 -9.50
N THR A 78 -4.00 33.63 -8.95
CA THR A 78 -4.28 33.68 -7.50
C THR A 78 -3.30 32.80 -6.75
N THR A 79 -2.77 33.26 -5.62
CA THR A 79 -1.96 32.45 -4.71
C THR A 79 -2.68 32.33 -3.39
N ILE A 80 -2.97 31.10 -2.96
CA ILE A 80 -3.54 30.77 -1.66
C ILE A 80 -2.41 30.23 -0.79
N ILE A 81 -2.07 30.95 0.28
CA ILE A 81 -1.05 30.53 1.25
C ILE A 81 -1.70 30.37 2.61
N SER A 82 -1.64 29.15 3.14
CA SER A 82 -2.07 28.82 4.48
C SER A 82 -0.81 28.53 5.31
N SER A 83 -0.30 29.55 5.99
CA SER A 83 0.88 29.44 6.85
C SER A 83 0.70 30.24 8.13
N ASP A 84 1.44 29.86 9.17
CA ASP A 84 1.48 30.59 10.42
C ASP A 84 2.90 31.13 10.67
N THR A 85 3.03 32.41 11.03
CA THR A 85 4.18 32.91 11.79
C THR A 85 3.79 34.17 12.57
N PRO A 86 4.28 34.40 13.82
CA PRO A 86 4.75 33.46 14.84
C PRO A 86 3.99 33.56 16.19
N SER A 87 4.06 32.46 16.95
CA SER A 87 3.85 32.31 18.41
C SER A 87 2.41 32.38 18.96
N LEU A 88 1.69 31.25 18.89
CA LEU A 88 0.71 30.92 19.92
C LEU A 88 1.32 29.87 20.85
N THR A 89 1.82 30.34 21.99
CA THR A 89 2.46 29.53 23.05
C THR A 89 1.46 28.77 23.92
N ASN A 90 0.18 28.68 23.56
CA ASN A 90 -0.82 28.04 24.40
C ASN A 90 -1.58 26.95 23.66
N GLY A 91 -1.43 25.73 24.21
CA GLY A 91 -2.19 24.53 23.92
C GLY A 91 -3.67 24.77 23.66
N ASP A 92 -4.20 23.95 22.76
CA ASP A 92 -5.62 23.66 22.57
C ASP A 92 -6.43 24.66 21.73
N GLN A 93 -6.14 24.84 20.43
CA GLN A 93 -7.20 25.20 19.48
C GLN A 93 -7.13 24.37 18.18
N PRO A 94 -8.23 23.71 17.77
CA PRO A 94 -8.29 22.88 16.57
C PRO A 94 -8.44 23.73 15.30
N TYR A 95 -7.59 23.43 14.31
CA TYR A 95 -7.77 23.62 12.86
C TYR A 95 -8.68 24.76 12.39
N THR A 96 -8.14 25.98 12.28
CA THR A 96 -8.80 27.05 11.52
C THR A 96 -8.32 27.05 10.07
N LEU A 97 -9.26 26.96 9.12
CA LEU A 97 -9.02 27.30 7.71
C LEU A 97 -8.45 28.72 7.64
N LEU A 98 -7.18 28.90 7.31
CA LEU A 98 -6.57 30.24 7.31
C LEU A 98 -6.75 30.95 5.97
N ALA A 99 -6.63 30.23 4.85
CA ALA A 99 -6.81 30.75 3.50
C ALA A 99 -7.47 29.72 2.57
N SER A 100 -8.48 30.11 1.78
CA SER A 100 -9.17 29.18 0.87
C SER A 100 -9.76 29.85 -0.37
N GLN A 101 -10.06 29.05 -1.39
CA GLN A 101 -10.79 29.47 -2.59
C GLN A 101 -11.99 28.56 -2.86
N SER A 102 -13.15 29.16 -3.13
CA SER A 102 -14.34 28.46 -3.63
C SER A 102 -14.68 28.99 -5.02
N ILE A 103 -14.85 28.10 -5.99
CA ILE A 103 -15.28 28.42 -7.35
C ILE A 103 -16.69 27.87 -7.51
N GLU A 104 -17.65 28.79 -7.52
CA GLU A 104 -19.07 28.48 -7.60
C GLU A 104 -19.54 28.33 -9.06
N ASN A 105 -20.82 28.00 -9.24
CA ASN A 105 -21.42 27.83 -10.56
C ASN A 105 -21.23 29.07 -11.45
N GLY A 106 -20.58 28.88 -12.61
CA GLY A 106 -20.27 29.93 -13.56
C GLY A 106 -19.07 30.80 -13.19
N GLY A 107 -18.37 30.49 -12.09
CA GLY A 107 -17.10 31.10 -11.73
C GLY A 107 -15.93 30.40 -12.43
N THR A 108 -14.85 31.15 -12.67
CA THR A 108 -13.63 30.62 -13.33
C THR A 108 -12.36 31.06 -12.61
N ALA A 109 -11.49 30.11 -12.29
CA ALA A 109 -10.14 30.38 -11.77
C ALA A 109 -9.07 29.89 -12.76
N ILE A 110 -8.07 30.74 -13.01
CA ILE A 110 -6.97 30.48 -13.93
C ILE A 110 -5.65 30.66 -13.19
N ASN A 111 -4.71 29.72 -13.32
CA ASN A 111 -3.39 29.78 -12.71
C ASN A 111 -3.44 30.02 -11.20
N THR A 112 -4.15 29.16 -10.46
CA THR A 112 -4.18 29.25 -9.00
C THR A 112 -3.03 28.43 -8.41
N THR A 113 -2.25 29.00 -7.50
CA THR A 113 -1.24 28.29 -6.71
C THR A 113 -1.77 28.04 -5.30
N LEU A 114 -1.72 26.79 -4.84
CA LEU A 114 -2.14 26.35 -3.51
C LEU A 114 -0.92 25.89 -2.72
N GLN A 115 -0.61 26.56 -1.60
CA GLN A 115 0.53 26.25 -0.75
C GLN A 115 0.10 26.25 0.71
N GLY A 116 0.18 25.10 1.37
CA GLY A 116 0.03 25.00 2.82
C GLY A 116 1.38 25.07 3.54
N ASP A 117 1.36 24.93 4.86
CA ASP A 117 2.54 24.94 5.71
C ASP A 117 2.34 24.08 6.97
N PHE A 118 3.43 23.72 7.64
CA PHE A 118 3.36 22.95 8.89
C PHE A 118 2.98 23.82 10.08
N ALA A 119 2.16 23.28 10.99
CA ALA A 119 2.02 23.85 12.32
C ALA A 119 3.24 23.51 13.17
N ASN A 120 4.04 24.51 13.53
CA ASN A 120 5.14 24.34 14.49
C ASN A 120 4.59 24.46 15.91
N PHE A 121 4.44 23.36 16.65
CA PHE A 121 4.09 23.43 18.06
C PHE A 121 5.34 23.63 18.92
N GLY A 122 5.42 24.76 19.62
CA GLY A 122 6.48 25.06 20.58
C GLY A 122 5.97 24.95 22.01
N VAL A 123 6.47 23.96 22.76
CA VAL A 123 6.36 23.94 24.23
C VAL A 123 7.73 23.59 24.85
N GLY A 124 7.97 24.12 26.04
CA GLY A 124 9.28 24.25 26.67
C GLY A 124 10.11 22.96 26.79
N THR A 125 11.43 23.16 26.72
CA THR A 125 12.51 22.25 27.13
C THR A 125 12.46 20.81 26.58
N GLY A 126 12.73 20.64 25.28
CA GLY A 126 13.65 19.58 24.87
C GLY A 126 13.16 18.54 23.86
N GLU A 127 11.86 18.35 23.63
CA GLU A 127 11.36 17.37 22.65
C GLU A 127 10.27 17.97 21.76
N LYS A 128 10.50 17.94 20.43
CA LYS A 128 9.51 18.35 19.42
C LYS A 128 8.64 17.13 19.10
N TYR A 129 7.37 17.15 19.48
CA TYR A 129 6.38 16.18 19.00
C TYR A 129 5.68 16.72 17.75
N TYR A 130 5.58 15.87 16.73
CA TYR A 130 4.87 16.14 15.47
C TYR A 130 3.49 15.49 15.57
N ASP A 131 2.40 16.25 15.42
CA ASP A 131 1.03 15.72 15.52
C ASP A 131 0.37 15.44 14.14
N GLY A 132 1.09 15.68 13.05
CA GLY A 132 0.57 15.49 11.69
C GLY A 132 -0.44 16.56 11.24
N SER A 133 -0.62 17.66 12.00
CA SER A 133 -1.49 18.77 11.61
C SER A 133 -0.75 19.81 10.75
N GLY A 134 -1.18 19.96 9.50
CA GLY A 134 -0.71 21.01 8.58
C GLY A 134 -1.78 22.06 8.31
N TYR A 135 -1.37 23.30 8.10
CA TYR A 135 -2.22 24.36 7.55
C TYR A 135 -2.47 24.07 6.07
N VAL A 136 -3.68 23.64 5.74
CA VAL A 136 -4.06 23.28 4.36
C VAL A 136 -4.49 24.53 3.60
N ALA A 137 -4.12 24.64 2.32
CA ALA A 137 -4.64 25.65 1.39
C ALA A 137 -5.67 25.03 0.42
N PRO A 138 -6.97 24.99 0.78
CA PRO A 138 -7.99 24.35 -0.03
C PRO A 138 -8.54 25.22 -1.17
N GLN A 139 -8.76 24.59 -2.32
CA GLN A 139 -9.60 25.05 -3.42
C GLN A 139 -10.78 24.08 -3.59
N ILE A 140 -12.00 24.60 -3.70
CA ILE A 140 -13.19 23.80 -4.02
C ILE A 140 -13.75 24.28 -5.35
N VAL A 141 -13.89 23.37 -6.31
CA VAL A 141 -14.57 23.61 -7.60
C VAL A 141 -15.95 22.97 -7.52
N SER A 142 -16.97 23.81 -7.36
CA SER A 142 -18.37 23.38 -7.26
C SER A 142 -18.97 23.04 -8.62
N SER A 143 -20.17 22.48 -8.62
CA SER A 143 -20.93 22.21 -9.85
C SER A 143 -21.05 23.46 -10.74
N GLY A 144 -20.64 23.38 -12.00
CA GLY A 144 -20.59 24.49 -12.95
C GLY A 144 -19.42 25.46 -12.77
N GLY A 145 -18.57 25.27 -11.77
CA GLY A 145 -17.32 26.01 -11.58
C GLY A 145 -16.18 25.44 -12.42
N GLN A 146 -15.23 26.29 -12.81
CA GLN A 146 -14.10 25.92 -13.67
C GLN A 146 -12.75 26.35 -13.08
N ALA A 147 -11.80 25.43 -13.01
CA ALA A 147 -10.41 25.71 -12.66
C ALA A 147 -9.47 25.31 -13.82
N SER A 148 -8.50 26.16 -14.14
CA SER A 148 -7.48 25.87 -15.16
C SER A 148 -6.10 26.28 -14.68
N GLY A 149 -5.08 25.44 -14.88
CA GLY A 149 -3.71 25.78 -14.51
C GLY A 149 -3.45 25.78 -13.00
N THR A 150 -4.16 24.97 -12.22
CA THR A 150 -3.94 24.90 -10.77
C THR A 150 -2.60 24.21 -10.48
N ASN A 151 -1.73 24.91 -9.75
CA ASN A 151 -0.49 24.36 -9.19
C ASN A 151 -0.72 24.05 -7.71
N ILE A 152 -0.73 22.78 -7.35
CA ILE A 152 -0.92 22.30 -5.99
C ILE A 152 0.46 21.93 -5.44
N ASN A 153 0.92 22.68 -4.46
CA ASN A 153 2.19 22.41 -3.79
C ASN A 153 1.97 21.65 -2.47
N SER A 154 3.03 21.46 -1.70
CA SER A 154 3.01 20.92 -0.33
C SER A 154 1.85 21.46 0.51
N LEU A 155 1.03 20.55 1.05
CA LEU A 155 -0.16 20.83 1.86
C LEU A 155 -1.24 21.68 1.15
N GLY A 156 -1.14 21.85 -0.17
CA GLY A 156 -2.21 22.34 -1.02
C GLY A 156 -3.24 21.24 -1.29
N LYS A 157 -4.52 21.62 -1.39
CA LYS A 157 -5.60 20.67 -1.70
C LYS A 157 -6.60 21.26 -2.68
N SER A 158 -6.91 20.56 -3.77
CA SER A 158 -8.01 20.91 -4.68
C SER A 158 -9.09 19.84 -4.64
N THR A 159 -10.36 20.23 -4.52
CA THR A 159 -11.50 19.31 -4.51
C THR A 159 -12.44 19.68 -5.65
N ILE A 160 -12.58 18.79 -6.63
CA ILE A 160 -13.47 18.95 -7.78
C ILE A 160 -14.76 18.20 -7.48
N LEU A 161 -15.81 18.92 -7.10
CA LEU A 161 -17.11 18.32 -6.78
C LEU A 161 -17.83 17.85 -8.06
N SER A 162 -18.88 17.04 -7.89
CA SER A 162 -19.70 16.58 -9.02
C SER A 162 -20.22 17.77 -9.86
N GLY A 163 -20.01 17.70 -11.17
CA GLY A 163 -20.32 18.77 -12.12
C GLY A 163 -19.32 19.95 -12.15
N GLY A 164 -18.29 19.94 -11.29
CA GLY A 164 -17.14 20.85 -11.39
C GLY A 164 -16.14 20.36 -12.44
N TYR A 165 -15.37 21.30 -13.00
CA TYR A 165 -14.42 21.01 -14.08
C TYR A 165 -13.04 21.60 -13.78
N ALA A 166 -12.00 20.78 -13.87
CA ALA A 166 -10.60 21.21 -13.78
C ALA A 166 -9.80 20.81 -15.02
N THR A 167 -8.83 21.63 -15.40
CA THR A 167 -7.87 21.26 -16.45
C THR A 167 -6.48 21.80 -16.15
N ASN A 168 -5.43 21.12 -16.63
CA ASN A 168 -4.03 21.52 -16.49
C ASN A 168 -3.64 21.65 -15.00
N THR A 169 -3.81 20.58 -14.23
CA THR A 169 -3.44 20.56 -12.81
C THR A 169 -2.05 19.96 -12.66
N THR A 170 -1.16 20.62 -11.91
CA THR A 170 0.14 20.05 -11.51
C THR A 170 0.17 19.87 -10.00
N LEU A 171 0.57 18.69 -9.52
CA LEU A 171 0.67 18.36 -8.10
C LEU A 171 2.12 18.04 -7.75
N GLN A 172 2.72 18.83 -6.86
CA GLN A 172 4.09 18.62 -6.38
C GLN A 172 4.19 18.89 -4.88
N GLY A 173 4.15 17.82 -4.10
CA GLY A 173 4.44 17.88 -2.68
C GLY A 173 5.94 18.01 -2.40
N SER A 174 6.30 17.93 -1.13
CA SER A 174 7.69 17.97 -0.66
C SER A 174 7.89 16.97 0.48
N SER A 175 9.08 16.90 1.05
CA SER A 175 9.33 16.14 2.28
C SER A 175 10.03 17.03 3.29
N TYR A 176 9.63 16.91 4.55
CA TYR A 176 10.17 17.66 5.67
C TYR A 176 11.02 16.74 6.55
N TYR A 177 12.18 17.24 7.00
CA TYR A 177 13.03 16.53 7.95
C TYR A 177 12.58 16.83 9.38
N ALA A 178 12.00 15.82 10.02
CA ALA A 178 11.63 15.86 11.42
C ALA A 178 12.76 15.25 12.27
N ALA A 179 13.41 16.06 13.10
CA ALA A 179 14.26 15.57 14.18
C ALA A 179 13.38 15.15 15.37
N LEU A 180 13.37 13.85 15.67
CA LEU A 180 12.68 13.19 16.78
C LEU A 180 13.75 12.70 17.77
N GLY A 181 14.31 13.62 18.56
CA GLY A 181 15.45 13.30 19.45
C GLY A 181 16.69 12.87 18.65
N ASP A 182 17.21 11.67 18.92
CA ASP A 182 18.37 11.07 18.24
C ASP A 182 18.03 10.45 16.86
N ASN A 183 16.76 10.38 16.48
CA ASN A 183 16.31 9.85 15.19
C ASN A 183 15.80 10.98 14.27
N SER A 184 16.10 10.89 12.98
CA SER A 184 15.56 11.78 11.95
C SER A 184 14.62 11.02 11.03
N ALA A 185 13.39 11.50 10.85
CA ALA A 185 12.41 10.94 9.92
C ALA A 185 12.10 11.93 8.79
N LEU A 186 11.95 11.43 7.57
CA LEU A 186 11.41 12.19 6.44
C LEU A 186 9.88 12.08 6.47
N ILE A 187 9.19 13.20 6.69
CA ILE A 187 7.74 13.27 6.68
C ILE A 187 7.30 13.87 5.33
N PRO A 188 6.59 13.13 4.47
CA PRO A 188 6.09 13.68 3.23
C PRO A 188 5.01 14.74 3.49
N THR A 189 4.96 15.73 2.62
CA THR A 189 3.88 16.72 2.54
C THR A 189 3.20 16.59 1.20
N LEU A 190 1.95 16.15 1.24
CA LEU A 190 1.23 15.83 0.02
C LEU A 190 0.70 17.10 -0.65
N ALA A 191 0.75 17.11 -1.99
CA ALA A 191 -0.08 17.97 -2.83
C ALA A 191 -1.28 17.14 -3.29
N GLN A 192 -2.51 17.55 -2.95
CA GLN A 192 -3.67 16.66 -3.09
C GLN A 192 -4.74 17.19 -4.06
N GLN A 193 -5.32 16.32 -4.89
CA GLN A 193 -6.57 16.57 -5.59
C GLN A 193 -7.58 15.43 -5.34
N THR A 194 -8.82 15.78 -5.04
CA THR A 194 -9.94 14.84 -4.99
C THR A 194 -10.91 15.17 -6.12
N VAL A 195 -11.28 14.19 -6.94
CA VAL A 195 -12.09 14.39 -8.15
C VAL A 195 -13.39 13.59 -8.05
N SER A 196 -14.52 14.27 -7.91
CA SER A 196 -15.88 13.71 -8.09
C SER A 196 -16.59 14.29 -9.32
N GLY A 197 -16.06 15.37 -9.90
CA GLY A 197 -16.45 15.94 -11.20
C GLY A 197 -15.55 15.44 -12.33
N THR A 198 -15.03 16.36 -13.13
CA THR A 198 -14.08 16.05 -14.22
C THR A 198 -12.77 16.82 -14.05
N SER A 199 -11.63 16.15 -14.23
CA SER A 199 -10.31 16.76 -14.23
C SER A 199 -9.48 16.26 -15.42
N GLU A 200 -8.93 17.17 -16.24
CA GLU A 200 -8.16 16.82 -17.44
C GLU A 200 -6.73 17.37 -17.40
N ASN A 201 -5.78 16.73 -18.09
CA ASN A 201 -4.38 17.14 -18.19
C ASN A 201 -3.74 17.29 -16.81
N ILE A 202 -3.59 16.17 -16.11
CA ILE A 202 -3.10 16.14 -14.73
C ILE A 202 -1.66 15.63 -14.72
N ASN A 203 -0.75 16.40 -14.13
CA ASN A 203 0.63 16.01 -13.88
C ASN A 203 0.84 15.77 -12.39
N ILE A 204 1.01 14.51 -12.00
CA ILE A 204 1.25 14.10 -10.62
C ILE A 204 2.75 13.83 -10.46
N LEU A 205 3.43 14.72 -9.74
CA LEU A 205 4.86 14.64 -9.47
C LEU A 205 5.11 14.14 -8.05
N SER A 206 6.30 14.40 -7.51
CA SER A 206 6.71 13.95 -6.17
C SER A 206 5.74 14.35 -5.07
N ASN A 207 5.31 13.36 -4.27
CA ASN A 207 4.34 13.52 -3.19
C ASN A 207 3.02 14.16 -3.67
N GLY A 208 2.73 14.10 -4.97
CA GLY A 208 1.43 14.44 -5.53
C GLY A 208 0.48 13.27 -5.36
N TYR A 209 -0.77 13.54 -5.01
CA TYR A 209 -1.79 12.53 -4.79
C TYR A 209 -3.12 12.95 -5.40
N VAL A 210 -3.68 12.11 -6.26
CA VAL A 210 -5.00 12.30 -6.86
C VAL A 210 -5.90 11.13 -6.48
N LYS A 211 -7.05 11.41 -5.87
CA LYS A 211 -8.10 10.42 -5.59
C LYS A 211 -9.31 10.67 -6.50
N ASN A 212 -9.63 9.72 -7.37
CA ASN A 212 -10.68 9.86 -8.38
C ASN A 212 -11.93 9.01 -8.07
N PHE A 213 -13.05 9.69 -7.84
CA PHE A 213 -14.42 9.18 -7.79
C PHE A 213 -15.24 9.56 -9.04
N GLY A 214 -14.74 10.51 -9.85
CA GLY A 214 -15.41 11.09 -11.02
C GLY A 214 -14.73 10.66 -12.32
N SER A 215 -14.38 11.62 -13.17
CA SER A 215 -13.68 11.38 -14.44
C SER A 215 -12.32 12.08 -14.48
N VAL A 216 -11.27 11.32 -14.79
CA VAL A 216 -9.93 11.86 -15.09
C VAL A 216 -9.49 11.51 -16.51
N ASN A 217 -8.89 12.47 -17.19
CA ASN A 217 -8.41 12.31 -18.56
C ASN A 217 -7.01 12.90 -18.74
N ASN A 218 -6.16 12.21 -19.50
CA ASN A 218 -4.79 12.64 -19.80
C ASN A 218 -3.97 12.89 -18.52
N VAL A 219 -3.74 11.82 -17.76
CA VAL A 219 -3.01 11.88 -16.48
C VAL A 219 -1.63 11.28 -16.65
N THR A 220 -0.61 12.01 -16.23
CA THR A 220 0.77 11.50 -16.10
C THR A 220 1.15 11.42 -14.63
N VAL A 221 1.63 10.26 -14.20
CA VAL A 221 2.08 10.01 -12.82
C VAL A 221 3.58 9.70 -12.82
N SER A 222 4.38 10.39 -12.01
CA SER A 222 5.84 10.21 -11.97
C SER A 222 6.42 10.53 -10.59
N SER A 223 7.69 10.15 -10.35
CA SER A 223 8.52 10.72 -9.26
C SER A 223 7.98 10.54 -7.83
N ASN A 224 7.36 9.40 -7.50
CA ASN A 224 6.61 9.13 -6.27
C ASN A 224 5.24 9.85 -6.19
N GLY A 225 4.64 10.14 -7.34
CA GLY A 225 3.25 10.55 -7.45
C GLY A 225 2.31 9.35 -7.36
N LEU A 226 1.10 9.57 -6.82
CA LEU A 226 0.07 8.54 -6.67
C LEU A 226 -1.26 8.99 -7.31
N LEU A 227 -1.79 8.15 -8.21
CA LEU A 227 -3.15 8.25 -8.72
C LEU A 227 -3.98 7.09 -8.19
N GLU A 228 -5.03 7.36 -7.43
CA GLU A 228 -5.99 6.36 -6.99
C GLU A 228 -7.29 6.49 -7.79
N ILE A 229 -7.72 5.41 -8.45
CA ILE A 229 -9.00 5.33 -9.14
C ILE A 229 -9.94 4.47 -8.32
N THR A 230 -10.94 5.11 -7.72
CA THR A 230 -11.89 4.45 -6.82
C THR A 230 -13.05 3.79 -7.59
N SER A 231 -13.88 3.05 -6.87
CA SER A 231 -15.09 2.43 -7.44
C SER A 231 -15.99 3.44 -8.16
N GLY A 232 -16.33 3.17 -9.43
CA GLY A 232 -17.12 4.06 -10.29
C GLY A 232 -16.31 5.20 -10.91
N GLY A 233 -15.06 5.40 -10.51
CA GLY A 233 -14.14 6.37 -11.10
C GLY A 233 -13.78 5.98 -12.53
N ILE A 234 -13.86 6.94 -13.45
CA ILE A 234 -13.53 6.79 -14.87
C ILE A 234 -12.16 7.40 -15.14
N ALA A 235 -11.30 6.66 -15.83
CA ALA A 235 -9.96 7.07 -16.22
C ALA A 235 -9.70 6.86 -17.72
N THR A 236 -9.15 7.88 -18.38
CA THR A 236 -8.84 7.88 -19.82
C THR A 236 -7.45 8.47 -20.05
N ASN A 237 -6.68 7.94 -20.99
CA ASN A 237 -5.33 8.37 -21.36
C ASN A 237 -4.38 8.47 -20.15
N ILE A 238 -4.15 7.36 -19.46
CA ILE A 238 -3.28 7.35 -18.27
C ILE A 238 -1.87 6.91 -18.65
N THR A 239 -0.88 7.66 -18.20
CA THR A 239 0.55 7.35 -18.32
C THR A 239 1.17 7.26 -16.93
N VAL A 240 1.78 6.13 -16.61
CA VAL A 240 2.57 5.92 -15.41
C VAL A 240 4.04 5.91 -15.81
N ALA A 241 4.76 6.97 -15.48
CA ALA A 241 6.19 7.12 -15.73
C ALA A 241 7.03 6.52 -14.57
N SER A 242 8.37 6.59 -14.66
CA SER A 242 9.27 6.11 -13.60
C SER A 242 8.90 6.65 -12.23
N ASP A 243 8.87 5.75 -11.25
CA ASP A 243 8.51 5.99 -9.85
C ASP A 243 7.09 6.53 -9.64
N GLY A 244 6.26 6.61 -10.69
CA GLY A 244 4.84 6.90 -10.56
C GLY A 244 4.06 5.66 -10.15
N THR A 245 2.99 5.87 -9.39
CA THR A 245 2.12 4.78 -8.95
C THR A 245 0.66 5.07 -9.28
N ILE A 246 -0.04 4.11 -9.89
CA ILE A 246 -1.50 4.11 -9.94
C ILE A 246 -2.04 3.01 -9.03
N ASP A 247 -3.05 3.33 -8.24
CA ASP A 247 -3.84 2.41 -7.43
C ASP A 247 -5.26 2.33 -8.01
N ILE A 248 -5.80 1.12 -8.10
CA ILE A 248 -7.03 0.80 -8.82
C ILE A 248 -7.94 -0.04 -7.93
N ASP A 249 -9.05 0.55 -7.50
CA ASP A 249 -10.08 -0.12 -6.70
C ASP A 249 -11.04 -0.93 -7.59
N GLN A 250 -11.77 -1.85 -7.00
CA GLN A 250 -12.87 -2.53 -7.69
C GLN A 250 -13.93 -1.56 -8.19
N GLY A 251 -14.30 -1.75 -9.46
CA GLY A 251 -15.30 -0.92 -10.12
C GLY A 251 -14.71 0.35 -10.74
N ALA A 252 -13.40 0.55 -10.69
CA ALA A 252 -12.72 1.52 -11.54
C ALA A 252 -12.96 1.20 -13.04
N ILE A 253 -13.16 2.24 -13.85
CA ILE A 253 -13.50 2.14 -15.27
C ILE A 253 -12.39 2.79 -16.09
N PHE A 254 -11.78 2.04 -16.99
CA PHE A 254 -10.78 2.57 -17.93
C PHE A 254 -11.32 2.53 -19.35
N ASN A 255 -11.39 3.69 -20.01
CA ASN A 255 -11.90 3.80 -21.39
C ASN A 255 -10.80 3.63 -22.46
N THR A 256 -9.54 3.65 -22.04
CA THR A 256 -8.36 3.50 -22.90
C THR A 256 -7.32 2.63 -22.22
N PRO A 257 -6.37 2.08 -22.99
CA PRO A 257 -5.14 1.52 -22.45
C PRO A 257 -4.47 2.42 -21.39
N ILE A 258 -3.81 1.80 -20.40
CA ILE A 258 -2.86 2.48 -19.50
C ILE A 258 -1.47 2.31 -20.11
N THR A 259 -0.74 3.40 -20.27
CA THR A 259 0.66 3.39 -20.71
C THR A 259 1.55 3.35 -19.49
N VAL A 260 2.45 2.37 -19.39
CA VAL A 260 3.41 2.26 -18.27
C VAL A 260 4.82 2.30 -18.84
N GLN A 261 5.62 3.24 -18.34
CA GLN A 261 7.05 3.35 -18.67
C GLN A 261 7.88 2.53 -17.68
N SER A 262 9.17 2.37 -17.97
CA SER A 262 10.11 1.75 -17.04
C SER A 262 10.04 2.38 -15.65
N GLY A 263 10.01 1.55 -14.60
CA GLY A 263 9.95 1.98 -13.19
C GLY A 263 8.59 2.51 -12.73
N GLY A 264 7.57 2.54 -13.61
CA GLY A 264 6.21 2.87 -13.22
C GLY A 264 5.52 1.67 -12.56
N ASN A 265 4.63 1.95 -11.60
CA ASN A 265 3.96 0.96 -10.76
C ASN A 265 2.43 1.03 -10.94
N ILE A 266 1.79 -0.13 -11.02
CA ILE A 266 0.33 -0.29 -10.92
C ILE A 266 0.04 -1.10 -9.66
N ILE A 267 -1.00 -0.74 -8.90
CA ILE A 267 -1.49 -1.39 -7.69
C ILE A 267 -2.99 -1.65 -7.84
N PHE A 268 -3.48 -2.74 -7.24
CA PHE A 268 -4.90 -3.04 -7.08
C PHE A 268 -5.21 -3.31 -5.61
N SER A 269 -5.91 -2.40 -4.92
CA SER A 269 -6.03 -2.39 -3.46
C SER A 269 -7.36 -2.94 -2.91
N ASP A 270 -8.48 -2.83 -3.65
CA ASP A 270 -9.82 -3.21 -3.17
C ASP A 270 -10.59 -4.08 -4.18
N ILE A 271 -10.16 -5.31 -4.47
CA ILE A 271 -10.88 -6.23 -5.38
C ILE A 271 -11.54 -7.40 -4.65
N ASP A 272 -12.88 -7.43 -4.60
CA ASP A 272 -13.67 -8.60 -4.17
C ASP A 272 -13.76 -9.66 -5.29
N ASN A 273 -13.55 -10.91 -4.90
CA ASN A 273 -13.35 -12.11 -5.73
C ASN A 273 -14.63 -12.61 -6.43
N SER A 274 -15.68 -11.79 -6.47
CA SER A 274 -17.00 -12.25 -6.89
C SER A 274 -17.35 -11.96 -8.35
N ASN A 275 -16.80 -10.94 -9.04
CA ASN A 275 -17.08 -10.65 -10.47
C ASN A 275 -16.28 -9.50 -11.15
N ALA A 276 -15.10 -9.09 -10.69
CA ALA A 276 -14.40 -7.96 -11.31
C ALA A 276 -13.74 -8.32 -12.66
N VAL A 277 -14.02 -7.54 -13.72
CA VAL A 277 -13.31 -7.59 -15.02
C VAL A 277 -12.62 -6.24 -15.23
N ILE A 278 -11.29 -6.22 -15.28
CA ILE A 278 -10.51 -5.03 -15.62
C ILE A 278 -10.08 -5.16 -17.09
N SER A 279 -10.75 -4.43 -17.97
CA SER A 279 -10.38 -4.33 -19.38
C SER A 279 -9.44 -3.14 -19.58
N SER A 280 -8.14 -3.30 -19.32
CA SER A 280 -7.13 -2.34 -19.76
C SER A 280 -6.19 -3.01 -20.77
N HIS A 281 -5.86 -2.29 -21.84
CA HIS A 281 -4.74 -2.63 -22.73
C HIS A 281 -3.47 -2.03 -22.10
N ILE A 282 -2.34 -2.74 -22.15
CA ILE A 282 -1.04 -2.22 -21.69
C ILE A 282 -0.09 -2.22 -22.89
N THR A 283 0.47 -1.06 -23.22
CA THR A 283 1.43 -0.91 -24.32
C THR A 283 2.78 -0.46 -23.76
N PRO A 284 3.80 -1.35 -23.68
CA PRO A 284 5.14 -0.95 -23.30
C PRO A 284 5.80 -0.12 -24.42
N LEU A 285 6.41 1.01 -24.06
CA LEU A 285 7.23 1.82 -24.97
C LEU A 285 8.71 1.41 -24.84
N SER A 286 9.25 0.71 -25.84
CA SER A 286 10.66 0.33 -25.89
C SER A 286 11.52 1.42 -26.51
N ALA A 287 12.54 1.90 -25.79
CA ALA A 287 13.85 2.28 -26.34
C ALA A 287 14.89 2.45 -25.21
N GLY A 288 15.64 1.38 -24.91
CA GLY A 288 16.75 1.41 -23.97
C GLY A 288 16.37 0.84 -22.60
N ALA A 289 17.10 -0.19 -22.18
CA ALA A 289 16.86 -1.00 -21.01
C ALA A 289 16.53 -0.19 -19.74
N GLN A 290 15.28 -0.28 -19.24
CA GLN A 290 14.88 -0.61 -17.86
C GLN A 290 13.38 -1.02 -17.90
N GLN A 291 12.93 -1.82 -16.93
CA GLN A 291 11.70 -2.64 -16.96
C GLN A 291 10.47 -1.86 -16.46
N GLY A 292 9.29 -2.07 -17.05
CA GLY A 292 8.00 -1.65 -16.43
C GLY A 292 7.46 -2.72 -15.48
N GLU A 293 6.90 -2.34 -14.34
CA GLU A 293 6.46 -3.26 -13.27
C GLU A 293 4.91 -3.22 -13.12
N LEU A 294 4.27 -4.38 -13.08
CA LEU A 294 2.85 -4.55 -12.77
C LEU A 294 2.75 -5.19 -11.37
N GLN A 295 2.31 -4.44 -10.37
CA GLN A 295 2.12 -4.95 -9.02
C GLN A 295 0.63 -5.27 -8.80
N ILE A 296 0.33 -6.45 -8.23
CA ILE A 296 -1.03 -6.86 -7.90
C ILE A 296 -1.04 -7.10 -6.39
N LEU A 297 -1.72 -6.21 -5.65
CA LEU A 297 -1.67 -6.18 -4.18
C LEU A 297 -2.93 -6.79 -3.52
N SER A 298 -3.75 -7.54 -4.25
CA SER A 298 -4.94 -8.22 -3.70
C SER A 298 -4.93 -9.74 -3.96
N SER A 299 -5.30 -10.51 -2.94
CA SER A 299 -5.41 -11.97 -3.02
C SER A 299 -6.65 -12.39 -3.82
N GLY A 300 -6.47 -13.11 -4.93
CA GLY A 300 -7.57 -13.74 -5.68
C GLY A 300 -8.12 -12.98 -6.89
N VAL A 301 -7.47 -11.88 -7.31
CA VAL A 301 -7.83 -11.17 -8.55
C VAL A 301 -7.73 -12.10 -9.76
N ILE A 302 -8.85 -12.31 -10.47
CA ILE A 302 -8.87 -12.95 -11.78
C ILE A 302 -8.85 -11.85 -12.85
N LEU A 303 -7.68 -11.54 -13.40
CA LEU A 303 -7.59 -10.65 -14.58
C LEU A 303 -8.00 -11.46 -15.82
N LYS A 304 -9.14 -11.09 -16.42
CA LYS A 304 -9.64 -11.69 -17.67
C LYS A 304 -9.42 -10.70 -18.82
N ASN A 305 -8.87 -11.18 -19.94
CA ASN A 305 -8.76 -10.44 -21.19
C ASN A 305 -7.97 -9.11 -21.10
N ILE A 306 -6.74 -9.14 -20.57
CA ILE A 306 -5.76 -8.05 -20.75
C ILE A 306 -4.91 -8.36 -21.99
N PRO A 307 -5.21 -7.77 -23.16
CA PRO A 307 -4.32 -7.82 -24.31
C PRO A 307 -3.06 -6.99 -24.03
N VAL A 308 -1.91 -7.68 -24.01
CA VAL A 308 -0.56 -7.08 -23.96
C VAL A 308 0.06 -7.19 -25.36
N GLN A 309 0.51 -6.09 -25.95
CA GLN A 309 1.20 -6.07 -27.26
C GLN A 309 2.60 -5.43 -27.12
N GLY A 310 3.66 -6.19 -27.42
CA GLY A 310 5.06 -5.72 -27.42
C GLY A 310 6.08 -6.88 -27.56
N ASP A 311 7.32 -6.57 -27.92
CA ASP A 311 8.42 -7.53 -28.00
C ASP A 311 8.92 -7.88 -26.58
N ILE A 312 8.37 -8.94 -25.99
CA ILE A 312 8.70 -9.40 -24.64
C ILE A 312 9.90 -10.36 -24.75
N SER A 313 11.08 -9.79 -25.03
CA SER A 313 12.35 -10.55 -25.07
C SER A 313 12.99 -10.73 -23.68
N THR A 314 12.40 -10.12 -22.64
CA THR A 314 12.87 -10.21 -21.24
C THR A 314 11.66 -10.32 -20.29
N PRO A 315 11.74 -11.15 -19.22
CA PRO A 315 10.62 -11.34 -18.29
C PRO A 315 10.38 -10.10 -17.42
N MET A 316 9.11 -9.75 -17.19
CA MET A 316 8.71 -8.74 -16.20
C MET A 316 8.92 -9.31 -14.79
N SER A 317 9.57 -8.58 -13.88
CA SER A 317 9.65 -8.94 -12.46
C SER A 317 8.48 -8.31 -11.69
N ASN A 318 7.78 -9.08 -10.87
CA ASN A 318 6.78 -8.59 -9.92
C ASN A 318 7.39 -8.66 -8.50
N THR A 319 7.46 -7.52 -7.80
CA THR A 319 7.84 -7.45 -6.39
C THR A 319 6.61 -7.01 -5.58
N ALA A 320 5.99 -7.94 -4.84
CA ALA A 320 4.90 -7.60 -3.93
C ALA A 320 5.47 -6.92 -2.66
N VAL A 321 5.07 -5.66 -2.39
CA VAL A 321 5.39 -4.95 -1.15
C VAL A 321 4.11 -4.88 -0.31
N GLY A 322 4.12 -5.47 0.90
CA GLY A 322 2.96 -5.52 1.80
C GLY A 322 2.88 -4.33 2.75
N TYR A 323 1.69 -3.72 2.88
CA TYR A 323 1.37 -2.80 3.98
C TYR A 323 0.76 -3.58 5.17
N SER A 324 1.28 -3.35 6.38
CA SER A 324 0.68 -3.84 7.63
C SER A 324 -0.47 -2.92 8.06
N SER A 325 -1.70 -3.44 8.08
CA SER A 325 -2.85 -2.72 8.61
C SER A 325 -2.84 -2.75 10.14
N THR A 326 -2.14 -1.81 10.75
CA THR A 326 -2.44 -1.41 12.14
C THR A 326 -2.32 0.11 12.25
N TYR A 327 -3.31 0.85 11.74
CA TYR A 327 -3.78 2.14 12.28
C TYR A 327 -4.94 2.65 11.40
N TYR A 328 -6.17 2.31 11.78
CA TYR A 328 -7.37 2.95 11.25
C TYR A 328 -7.57 4.22 12.06
N ASN A 329 -7.09 5.37 11.56
CA ASN A 329 -7.65 6.72 11.77
C ASN A 329 -6.68 7.81 11.27
N TYR A 330 -7.19 8.65 10.37
CA TYR A 330 -6.71 9.98 9.96
C TYR A 330 -5.31 10.09 9.27
N TYR A 331 -5.34 10.56 8.03
CA TYR A 331 -4.23 10.82 7.09
C TYR A 331 -3.57 9.59 6.42
N HIS A 332 -3.87 9.40 5.13
CA HIS A 332 -3.07 8.55 4.25
C HIS A 332 -1.71 9.23 3.99
N THR A 333 -0.62 8.67 4.52
CA THR A 333 0.76 9.03 4.15
C THR A 333 1.60 7.77 3.92
N PRO A 334 2.39 7.69 2.83
CA PRO A 334 3.49 6.74 2.71
C PRO A 334 4.73 7.33 3.41
N VAL A 335 5.12 6.80 4.57
CA VAL A 335 6.36 7.21 5.26
C VAL A 335 7.55 6.56 4.56
N TYR A 336 8.48 7.38 4.07
CA TYR A 336 9.79 6.93 3.57
C TYR A 336 10.84 7.12 4.68
N ASP A 337 11.30 6.03 5.30
CA ASP A 337 12.48 6.05 6.18
C ASP A 337 13.72 5.62 5.36
N PRO A 338 14.73 6.51 5.18
CA PRO A 338 15.93 6.20 4.42
C PRO A 338 16.93 5.25 5.12
N ALA A 339 16.63 4.74 6.33
CA ALA A 339 17.55 3.88 7.09
C ALA A 339 16.95 2.57 7.65
N ALA A 340 15.66 2.29 7.41
CA ALA A 340 15.00 1.15 8.02
C ALA A 340 15.09 -0.11 7.12
N SER A 341 16.01 -1.01 7.46
CA SER A 341 15.98 -2.39 6.95
C SER A 341 14.82 -3.13 7.62
N TYR A 342 13.67 -3.28 6.95
CA TYR A 342 12.57 -4.14 7.44
C TYR A 342 12.05 -5.10 6.38
N TYR A 343 12.05 -6.38 6.77
CA TYR A 343 11.41 -7.50 6.11
C TYR A 343 9.89 -7.32 6.13
N LEU A 344 9.21 -7.52 4.99
CA LEU A 344 7.74 -7.45 4.90
C LEU A 344 7.19 -8.75 4.30
N ARG A 345 6.23 -9.36 5.01
CA ARG A 345 5.57 -10.63 4.68
C ARG A 345 4.27 -10.38 3.89
N PRO A 346 3.94 -11.19 2.88
CA PRO A 346 2.77 -10.94 2.03
C PRO A 346 1.63 -11.97 2.23
N MET A 347 0.41 -11.61 1.80
CA MET A 347 -0.83 -12.41 1.91
C MET A 347 -1.36 -12.84 0.51
N SER A 348 -1.18 -14.12 0.18
CA SER A 348 -1.85 -15.06 -0.76
C SER A 348 -2.17 -14.72 -2.24
N SER A 349 -2.23 -15.77 -3.08
CA SER A 349 -2.11 -15.83 -4.56
C SER A 349 -3.42 -15.81 -5.38
N GLY A 350 -3.39 -15.28 -6.62
CA GLY A 350 -4.44 -15.37 -7.67
C GLY A 350 -3.90 -15.84 -9.04
N SER A 351 -4.79 -16.14 -10.01
CA SER A 351 -4.47 -16.72 -11.35
C SER A 351 -5.00 -15.88 -12.54
N LEU A 352 -4.24 -15.78 -13.65
CA LEU A 352 -4.60 -15.19 -14.97
C LEU A 352 -4.81 -16.33 -15.97
N GLU A 353 -5.79 -16.16 -16.85
CA GLU A 353 -5.80 -16.79 -18.18
C GLU A 353 -5.54 -15.71 -19.25
N THR A 354 -4.54 -15.91 -20.11
CA THR A 354 -4.28 -15.05 -21.29
C THR A 354 -4.57 -15.81 -22.59
N SER A 355 -4.99 -15.08 -23.64
CA SER A 355 -5.44 -15.66 -24.92
C SER A 355 -4.31 -15.96 -25.92
N PHE A 356 -3.08 -16.19 -25.48
CA PHE A 356 -1.99 -16.64 -26.35
C PHE A 356 -1.51 -17.97 -25.82
N GLY A 357 -1.56 -19.03 -26.63
CA GLY A 357 -1.32 -20.44 -26.24
C GLY A 357 0.09 -20.80 -25.74
N LYS A 358 0.64 -20.03 -24.80
CA LYS A 358 1.80 -20.31 -23.95
C LYS A 358 1.54 -19.71 -22.56
N PRO A 359 1.70 -20.47 -21.47
CA PRO A 359 1.42 -19.99 -20.12
C PRO A 359 2.39 -18.88 -19.71
N PHE A 360 1.85 -17.76 -19.22
CA PHE A 360 2.58 -16.71 -18.50
C PHE A 360 2.75 -17.13 -17.04
N VAL A 361 3.94 -16.93 -16.47
CA VAL A 361 4.26 -17.35 -15.09
C VAL A 361 4.11 -16.16 -14.12
N PHE A 362 3.35 -16.37 -13.06
CA PHE A 362 3.17 -15.41 -11.97
C PHE A 362 4.33 -15.44 -10.98
N SER A 363 4.73 -14.26 -10.50
CA SER A 363 5.48 -14.12 -9.24
C SER A 363 4.55 -13.51 -8.20
N ALA A 364 3.92 -14.36 -7.39
CA ALA A 364 3.40 -13.98 -6.09
C ALA A 364 4.47 -14.38 -5.07
N LEU A 365 5.33 -13.44 -4.67
CA LEU A 365 6.13 -13.66 -3.47
C LEU A 365 5.24 -13.28 -2.30
N GLY A 366 4.79 -14.32 -1.58
CA GLY A 366 4.14 -14.19 -0.29
C GLY A 366 2.73 -14.74 -0.12
N GLY A 367 2.63 -16.05 0.00
CA GLY A 367 2.65 -16.61 1.34
C GLY A 367 3.85 -17.53 1.34
N GLY A 368 4.80 -17.35 2.26
CA GLY A 368 5.67 -18.47 2.56
C GLY A 368 4.77 -19.63 2.96
N THR A 369 5.20 -20.82 2.66
CA THR A 369 4.28 -21.94 2.57
C THR A 369 4.70 -22.98 3.58
N ALA A 370 3.74 -23.56 4.29
CA ALA A 370 3.97 -24.73 5.12
C ALA A 370 3.66 -25.94 4.26
N CYS A 371 4.60 -26.88 4.08
CA CYS A 371 4.52 -28.14 3.34
C CYS A 371 5.74 -29.01 3.64
N PHE A 372 5.57 -30.32 3.48
CA PHE A 372 6.63 -31.30 3.41
C PHE A 372 7.07 -31.54 1.97
N CYS A 373 8.34 -31.90 1.77
CA CYS A 373 8.80 -32.46 0.49
C CYS A 373 8.56 -33.98 0.42
N PRO A 374 8.45 -34.56 -0.78
CA PRO A 374 8.45 -36.01 -0.98
C PRO A 374 9.62 -36.70 -0.27
N GLY A 375 9.38 -37.93 0.19
CA GLY A 375 10.31 -38.71 1.01
C GLY A 375 10.23 -38.40 2.51
N THR A 376 9.42 -37.40 2.91
CA THR A 376 9.11 -37.19 4.34
C THR A 376 8.25 -38.34 4.84
N LEU A 377 8.71 -38.99 5.89
CA LEU A 377 8.03 -40.12 6.52
C LEU A 377 7.10 -39.62 7.63
N ILE A 378 5.82 -39.92 7.53
CA ILE A 378 4.80 -39.56 8.51
C ILE A 378 4.47 -40.80 9.35
N ALA A 379 4.41 -40.65 10.67
CA ALA A 379 3.97 -41.73 11.54
C ALA A 379 2.50 -42.07 11.28
N THR A 380 2.23 -43.32 10.95
CA THR A 380 0.89 -43.89 10.79
C THR A 380 0.68 -45.01 11.81
N GLU A 381 -0.56 -45.48 11.96
CA GLU A 381 -0.86 -46.62 12.83
C GLU A 381 -0.04 -47.88 12.47
N GLN A 382 0.32 -48.06 11.20
CA GLN A 382 1.05 -49.23 10.70
C GLN A 382 2.57 -49.02 10.59
N GLY A 383 3.09 -47.85 10.98
CA GLY A 383 4.50 -47.48 10.86
C GLY A 383 4.71 -46.17 10.12
N GLU A 384 5.96 -45.84 9.79
CA GLU A 384 6.26 -44.61 9.04
C GLU A 384 5.97 -44.80 7.54
N THR A 385 5.18 -43.91 6.94
CA THR A 385 4.81 -43.95 5.51
C THR A 385 5.26 -42.66 4.81
N PRO A 386 5.86 -42.71 3.61
CA PRO A 386 6.17 -41.51 2.83
C PRO A 386 4.92 -40.68 2.54
N ILE A 387 5.02 -39.36 2.70
CA ILE A 387 3.87 -38.45 2.59
C ILE A 387 3.19 -38.51 1.22
N GLU A 388 3.94 -38.74 0.15
CA GLU A 388 3.44 -38.88 -1.21
C GLU A 388 2.63 -40.15 -1.46
N GLU A 389 2.75 -41.17 -0.59
CA GLU A 389 1.98 -42.42 -0.67
C GLU A 389 0.67 -42.36 0.13
N LEU A 390 0.49 -41.34 0.97
CA LEU A 390 -0.71 -41.17 1.79
C LEU A 390 -1.91 -40.68 0.99
N THR A 391 -3.08 -41.15 1.42
CA THR A 391 -4.38 -40.82 0.84
C THR A 391 -5.37 -40.31 1.90
N ILE A 392 -6.40 -39.61 1.46
CA ILE A 392 -7.46 -39.12 2.36
C ILE A 392 -8.12 -40.33 3.04
N GLY A 393 -8.24 -40.26 4.37
CA GLY A 393 -8.77 -41.34 5.20
C GLY A 393 -7.71 -42.23 5.86
N ASP A 394 -6.45 -42.20 5.41
CA ASP A 394 -5.37 -42.95 6.08
C ASP A 394 -5.16 -42.43 7.52
N LEU A 395 -4.80 -43.35 8.42
CA LEU A 395 -4.71 -43.08 9.85
C LEU A 395 -3.28 -42.68 10.26
N VAL A 396 -3.11 -41.41 10.61
CA VAL A 396 -1.84 -40.87 11.09
C VAL A 396 -1.79 -40.81 12.61
N GLN A 397 -0.61 -41.01 13.20
CA GLN A 397 -0.36 -40.84 14.62
C GLN A 397 0.07 -39.40 14.90
N THR A 398 -0.63 -38.73 15.81
CA THR A 398 -0.29 -37.38 16.25
C THR A 398 0.75 -37.41 17.37
N ALA A 399 1.39 -36.28 17.66
CA ALA A 399 2.37 -36.17 18.74
C ALA A 399 1.76 -36.37 20.15
N SER A 400 0.44 -36.21 20.31
CA SER A 400 -0.29 -36.56 21.53
C SER A 400 -0.51 -38.07 21.69
N GLY A 401 -0.23 -38.86 20.64
CA GLY A 401 -0.41 -40.30 20.58
C GLY A 401 -1.78 -40.73 20.04
N GLU A 402 -2.62 -39.79 19.60
CA GLU A 402 -3.93 -40.10 19.00
C GLU A 402 -3.78 -40.56 17.56
N ILE A 403 -4.67 -41.45 17.12
CA ILE A 403 -4.75 -41.91 15.73
C ILE A 403 -5.89 -41.17 15.05
N ARG A 404 -5.58 -40.41 13.99
CA ARG A 404 -6.54 -39.52 13.33
C ARG A 404 -6.53 -39.74 11.81
N PRO A 405 -7.70 -39.77 11.15
CA PRO A 405 -7.75 -39.87 9.70
C PRO A 405 -7.32 -38.56 9.03
N ILE A 406 -6.61 -38.67 7.92
CA ILE A 406 -6.32 -37.53 7.05
C ILE A 406 -7.63 -37.02 6.46
N HIS A 407 -7.95 -35.75 6.71
CA HIS A 407 -9.15 -35.09 6.21
C HIS A 407 -8.97 -34.58 4.79
N TRP A 408 -7.81 -34.02 4.46
CA TRP A 408 -7.49 -33.53 3.13
C TRP A 408 -5.98 -33.50 2.89
N ILE A 409 -5.56 -33.49 1.61
CA ILE A 409 -4.16 -33.42 1.22
C ILE A 409 -3.97 -32.32 0.19
N GLY A 410 -3.22 -31.28 0.57
CA GLY A 410 -2.84 -30.18 -0.32
C GLY A 410 -1.56 -30.48 -1.08
N ARG A 411 -1.53 -30.17 -2.37
CA ARG A 411 -0.37 -30.37 -3.26
C ARG A 411 -0.06 -29.13 -4.08
N ARG A 412 1.23 -28.86 -4.27
CA ARG A 412 1.73 -27.78 -5.14
C ARG A 412 3.18 -28.03 -5.56
N SER A 413 3.65 -27.30 -6.57
CA SER A 413 5.01 -27.41 -7.08
C SER A 413 5.56 -26.07 -7.57
N TYR A 414 6.88 -25.96 -7.65
CA TYR A 414 7.59 -24.80 -8.15
C TYR A 414 8.66 -25.18 -9.17
N ASP A 415 8.70 -24.42 -10.27
CA ASP A 415 9.76 -24.53 -11.27
C ASP A 415 11.12 -24.12 -10.65
N PRO A 416 12.24 -24.82 -10.96
CA PRO A 416 13.55 -24.50 -10.41
C PRO A 416 14.05 -23.11 -10.76
N LEU A 417 13.73 -22.60 -11.96
CA LEU A 417 14.11 -21.25 -12.39
C LEU A 417 13.35 -20.19 -11.57
N PHE A 418 12.10 -20.49 -11.18
CA PHE A 418 11.33 -19.64 -10.28
C PHE A 418 11.88 -19.67 -8.84
N ALA A 419 12.28 -20.85 -8.37
CA ALA A 419 12.86 -21.02 -7.03
C ALA A 419 14.28 -20.44 -6.91
N HIS A 420 14.99 -20.26 -8.03
CA HIS A 420 16.38 -19.80 -8.02
C HIS A 420 16.50 -18.38 -7.45
N GLY A 421 17.11 -18.27 -6.27
CA GLY A 421 17.27 -17.00 -5.54
C GLY A 421 16.04 -16.60 -4.71
N ASN A 422 14.93 -17.32 -4.84
CA ASN A 422 13.70 -17.07 -4.10
C ASN A 422 13.68 -17.88 -2.79
N ARG A 423 14.18 -17.27 -1.71
CA ARG A 423 14.29 -17.94 -0.40
C ARG A 423 12.95 -18.32 0.23
N ASP A 424 11.85 -17.73 -0.21
CA ASP A 424 10.52 -17.97 0.37
C ASP A 424 9.89 -19.30 -0.08
N VAL A 425 10.43 -19.89 -1.16
CA VAL A 425 9.96 -21.18 -1.70
C VAL A 425 11.04 -22.25 -1.76
N MET A 426 12.32 -21.87 -1.58
CA MET A 426 13.40 -22.86 -1.53
C MET A 426 13.22 -23.80 -0.33
N PRO A 427 13.48 -25.12 -0.46
CA PRO A 427 13.37 -26.03 0.67
C PRO A 427 14.42 -25.76 1.75
N ILE A 428 14.07 -26.07 2.99
CA ILE A 428 14.96 -26.12 4.14
C ILE A 428 15.19 -27.58 4.51
N LEU A 429 16.46 -27.97 4.58
CA LEU A 429 16.88 -29.25 5.13
C LEU A 429 17.18 -29.08 6.62
N ILE A 430 16.49 -29.84 7.46
CA ILE A 430 16.80 -30.06 8.86
C ILE A 430 17.48 -31.43 8.95
N ARG A 431 18.78 -31.46 9.25
CA ARG A 431 19.51 -32.72 9.37
C ARG A 431 19.01 -33.55 10.55
N ALA A 432 19.19 -34.86 10.47
CA ALA A 432 18.99 -35.75 11.61
C ALA A 432 19.72 -35.21 12.86
N ASP A 433 19.11 -35.38 14.03
CA ASP A 433 19.61 -34.88 15.31
C ASP A 433 19.75 -33.34 15.42
N ALA A 434 19.26 -32.52 14.47
CA ALA A 434 19.48 -31.07 14.51
C ALA A 434 18.65 -30.32 15.58
N LEU A 435 17.41 -30.73 15.82
CA LEU A 435 16.46 -30.05 16.72
C LEU A 435 16.68 -30.45 18.19
N ALA A 436 16.79 -31.75 18.43
CA ALA A 436 17.05 -32.34 19.75
C ALA A 436 17.73 -33.71 19.59
N PRO A 437 18.18 -34.37 20.68
CA PRO A 437 18.63 -35.78 20.61
C PRO A 437 17.60 -36.68 19.93
N GLY A 438 18.01 -37.28 18.81
CA GLY A 438 17.17 -38.13 17.96
C GLY A 438 16.13 -37.40 17.12
N LEU A 439 16.14 -36.06 17.05
CA LEU A 439 15.12 -35.27 16.35
C LEU A 439 15.70 -34.28 15.31
N PRO A 440 15.24 -34.32 14.05
CA PRO A 440 14.50 -35.45 13.46
C PRO A 440 15.38 -36.72 13.45
N GLN A 441 14.77 -37.90 13.34
CA GLN A 441 15.50 -39.18 13.27
C GLN A 441 16.20 -39.37 11.90
N LYS A 442 15.67 -38.71 10.87
CA LYS A 442 16.18 -38.69 9.50
C LYS A 442 16.13 -37.25 8.98
N ASP A 443 16.99 -36.92 8.03
CA ASP A 443 16.98 -35.64 7.34
C ASP A 443 15.57 -35.27 6.84
N LEU A 444 15.04 -34.14 7.29
CA LEU A 444 13.69 -33.67 7.00
C LEU A 444 13.78 -32.44 6.09
N THR A 445 13.15 -32.51 4.92
CA THR A 445 13.12 -31.39 3.96
C THR A 445 11.72 -30.82 3.87
N ILE A 446 11.59 -29.54 4.18
CA ILE A 446 10.31 -28.85 4.33
C ILE A 446 10.38 -27.45 3.70
N SER A 447 9.24 -26.82 3.47
CA SER A 447 9.21 -25.44 3.00
C SER A 447 9.51 -24.43 4.12
N PRO A 448 9.88 -23.18 3.79
CA PRO A 448 10.36 -22.20 4.77
C PRO A 448 9.40 -21.87 5.92
N LEU A 449 8.08 -21.86 5.68
CA LEU A 449 7.08 -21.56 6.71
C LEU A 449 6.43 -22.78 7.37
N HIS A 450 6.89 -24.00 7.06
CA HIS A 450 6.43 -25.18 7.76
C HIS A 450 6.91 -25.15 9.21
N ALA A 451 5.98 -25.19 10.18
CA ALA A 451 6.33 -25.04 11.57
C ALA A 451 6.68 -26.37 12.24
N MET A 452 7.82 -26.38 12.93
CA MET A 452 8.24 -27.46 13.81
C MET A 452 7.77 -27.16 15.22
N PHE A 453 7.33 -28.18 15.96
CA PHE A 453 6.93 -28.00 17.35
C PHE A 453 8.11 -28.23 18.29
N ILE A 454 8.52 -27.17 18.99
CA ILE A 454 9.70 -27.16 19.88
C ILE A 454 9.34 -26.39 21.14
N ASP A 455 9.56 -27.02 22.30
CA ASP A 455 9.34 -26.43 23.63
C ASP A 455 7.99 -25.73 23.83
N GLY A 456 6.92 -26.28 23.24
CA GLY A 456 5.56 -25.75 23.35
C GLY A 456 5.14 -24.76 22.26
N TYR A 457 6.01 -24.47 21.28
CA TYR A 457 5.77 -23.49 20.23
C TYR A 457 5.83 -24.08 18.83
N LEU A 458 5.01 -23.56 17.93
CA LEU A 458 5.12 -23.78 16.48
C LEU A 458 6.09 -22.75 15.90
N ILE A 459 7.25 -23.21 15.45
CA ILE A 459 8.33 -22.35 14.93
C ILE A 459 8.56 -22.63 13.45
N PRO A 460 8.34 -21.66 12.55
CA PRO A 460 8.63 -21.83 11.13
C PRO A 460 10.10 -22.18 10.88
N ALA A 461 10.34 -23.14 9.98
CA ALA A 461 11.67 -23.67 9.70
C ALA A 461 12.70 -22.59 9.31
N LEU A 462 12.31 -21.51 8.63
CA LEU A 462 13.21 -20.42 8.27
C LEU A 462 13.84 -19.72 9.48
N HIS A 463 13.14 -19.69 10.62
CA HIS A 463 13.67 -19.09 11.85
C HIS A 463 14.68 -20.01 12.54
N LEU A 464 14.83 -21.26 12.09
CA LEU A 464 15.76 -22.23 12.66
C LEU A 464 17.04 -22.37 11.81
N VAL A 465 17.10 -21.74 10.64
CA VAL A 465 18.26 -21.82 9.72
C VAL A 465 19.50 -21.28 10.41
N ASN A 466 20.57 -22.09 10.38
CA ASN A 466 21.85 -21.75 11.00
C ASN A 466 23.05 -22.03 10.10
N ASP A 467 22.79 -22.27 8.81
CA ASP A 467 23.78 -22.57 7.77
C ASP A 467 24.73 -23.73 8.13
N ARG A 468 24.30 -24.61 9.04
CA ARG A 468 25.12 -25.70 9.56
C ARG A 468 24.38 -27.02 9.67
N SER A 469 23.45 -27.16 10.61
CA SER A 469 22.61 -28.34 10.80
C SER A 469 21.23 -28.16 10.17
N ILE A 470 20.80 -26.91 9.98
CA ILE A 470 19.56 -26.52 9.31
C ILE A 470 19.94 -25.54 8.21
N ILE A 471 19.72 -25.92 6.95
CA ILE A 471 20.26 -25.22 5.78
C ILE A 471 19.20 -25.00 4.71
N GLN A 472 19.29 -23.87 4.02
CA GLN A 472 18.51 -23.60 2.82
C GLN A 472 19.12 -24.39 1.63
N LEU A 473 18.30 -25.13 0.90
CA LEU A 473 18.72 -25.85 -0.30
C LEU A 473 18.47 -25.01 -1.57
N THR A 474 19.40 -25.09 -2.52
CA THR A 474 19.20 -24.56 -3.88
C THR A 474 18.76 -25.72 -4.79
N PRO A 475 17.49 -25.80 -5.19
CA PRO A 475 17.00 -26.90 -6.02
C PRO A 475 17.55 -26.82 -7.45
N SER A 476 17.88 -27.97 -8.03
CA SER A 476 18.22 -28.11 -9.46
C SER A 476 17.10 -28.75 -10.29
N THR A 477 16.03 -29.19 -9.63
CA THR A 477 14.86 -29.87 -10.21
C THR A 477 13.58 -29.37 -9.53
N GLU A 478 12.42 -29.62 -10.15
CA GLU A 478 11.13 -29.12 -9.67
C GLU A 478 10.93 -29.40 -8.19
N ILE A 479 10.52 -28.38 -7.42
CA ILE A 479 10.18 -28.58 -6.01
C ILE A 479 8.74 -29.05 -5.93
N THR A 480 8.49 -30.18 -5.29
CA THR A 480 7.14 -30.64 -4.95
C THR A 480 6.88 -30.49 -3.46
N TYR A 481 5.67 -30.06 -3.11
CA TYR A 481 5.24 -29.80 -1.75
C TYR A 481 3.86 -30.41 -1.46
N ILE A 482 3.76 -31.09 -0.32
CA ILE A 482 2.56 -31.81 0.12
C ILE A 482 2.25 -31.43 1.57
N HIS A 483 0.97 -31.27 1.92
CA HIS A 483 0.54 -31.07 3.31
C HIS A 483 -0.67 -31.92 3.64
N LEU A 484 -0.74 -32.41 4.88
CA LEU A 484 -1.89 -33.15 5.40
C LEU A 484 -2.73 -32.25 6.29
N GLU A 485 -4.04 -32.25 6.10
CA GLU A 485 -5.05 -31.63 6.98
C GLU A 485 -5.75 -32.73 7.79
N LEU A 486 -6.00 -32.46 9.07
CA LEU A 486 -6.82 -33.30 9.94
C LEU A 486 -8.15 -32.59 10.24
N GLU A 487 -9.12 -33.28 10.85
CA GLU A 487 -10.41 -32.67 11.21
C GLU A 487 -10.25 -31.45 12.15
N SER A 488 -9.24 -31.47 13.02
CA SER A 488 -8.81 -30.30 13.77
C SER A 488 -7.29 -30.22 13.77
N HIS A 489 -6.77 -29.00 13.79
CA HIS A 489 -5.34 -28.76 13.74
C HIS A 489 -4.61 -29.42 14.91
N ASP A 490 -3.53 -30.12 14.59
CA ASP A 490 -2.77 -30.95 15.51
C ASP A 490 -1.30 -31.06 15.07
N LEU A 491 -0.51 -31.81 15.82
CA LEU A 491 0.89 -32.11 15.52
C LEU A 491 1.03 -33.50 14.92
N LEU A 492 1.55 -33.56 13.70
CA LEU A 492 2.01 -34.79 13.06
C LEU A 492 3.40 -35.18 13.58
N ILE A 493 3.82 -36.42 13.35
CA ILE A 493 5.20 -36.86 13.58
C ILE A 493 5.84 -37.10 12.22
N ALA A 494 6.72 -36.20 11.78
CA ALA A 494 7.42 -36.24 10.50
C ALA A 494 8.91 -36.53 10.69
N ASN A 495 9.42 -37.62 10.11
CA ASN A 495 10.77 -38.15 10.34
C ASN A 495 11.09 -38.24 11.85
N GLY A 496 10.11 -38.62 12.67
CA GLY A 496 10.20 -38.69 14.12
C GLY A 496 10.07 -37.35 14.87
N ALA A 497 10.02 -36.21 14.18
CA ALA A 497 9.88 -34.89 14.80
C ALA A 497 8.43 -34.36 14.78
N PRO A 498 7.93 -33.80 15.90
CA PRO A 498 6.63 -33.11 15.92
C PRO A 498 6.58 -31.90 14.97
N SER A 499 5.58 -31.87 14.09
CA SER A 499 5.43 -30.85 13.03
C SER A 499 3.95 -30.49 12.80
N GLU A 500 3.71 -29.27 12.32
CA GLU A 500 2.37 -28.73 12.10
C GLU A 500 1.55 -29.56 11.07
N SER A 501 0.28 -29.85 11.38
CA SER A 501 -0.74 -30.26 10.38
C SER A 501 -1.33 -29.04 9.66
N PHE A 502 -1.97 -29.20 8.50
CA PHE A 502 -2.52 -28.05 7.78
C PHE A 502 -3.71 -27.48 8.55
N ILE A 503 -3.79 -26.16 8.63
CA ILE A 503 -4.97 -25.43 9.04
C ILE A 503 -5.27 -24.36 8.01
N ASP A 504 -6.53 -24.28 7.61
CA ASP A 504 -6.98 -23.25 6.69
C ASP A 504 -7.25 -21.94 7.43
N ASP A 505 -6.19 -21.15 7.59
CA ASP A 505 -6.21 -19.75 8.03
C ASP A 505 -6.46 -18.78 6.87
N ARG A 506 -7.25 -19.21 5.88
CA ARG A 506 -7.44 -18.61 4.54
C ARG A 506 -6.28 -18.89 3.57
N SER A 507 -5.45 -19.87 3.88
CA SER A 507 -4.31 -20.26 3.03
C SER A 507 -4.62 -21.37 2.05
N ARG A 508 -5.75 -22.10 2.13
CA ARG A 508 -6.02 -23.29 1.30
C ARG A 508 -5.85 -23.10 -0.21
N ASN A 509 -6.19 -21.92 -0.73
CA ASN A 509 -6.03 -21.58 -2.15
C ASN A 509 -4.57 -21.49 -2.62
N MET A 510 -3.58 -21.65 -1.74
CA MET A 510 -2.17 -21.81 -2.08
C MET A 510 -1.85 -23.15 -2.79
N PHE A 511 -2.73 -24.14 -2.66
CA PHE A 511 -2.55 -25.47 -3.24
C PHE A 511 -3.21 -25.57 -4.61
N HIS A 512 -2.54 -26.26 -5.56
CA HIS A 512 -3.06 -26.46 -6.91
C HIS A 512 -4.41 -27.17 -6.92
N ASN A 513 -4.64 -28.03 -5.93
CA ASN A 513 -5.84 -28.84 -5.79
C ASN A 513 -6.85 -28.30 -4.76
N ALA A 514 -6.78 -27.02 -4.39
CA ALA A 514 -7.69 -26.40 -3.42
C ALA A 514 -9.18 -26.58 -3.77
N HIS A 515 -9.50 -26.55 -5.06
CA HIS A 515 -10.86 -26.76 -5.60
C HIS A 515 -11.44 -28.15 -5.27
N GLU A 516 -10.59 -29.17 -5.07
CA GLU A 516 -11.03 -30.51 -4.68
C GLU A 516 -11.70 -30.50 -3.30
N TYR A 517 -11.26 -29.62 -2.39
CA TYR A 517 -11.85 -29.54 -1.06
C TYR A 517 -13.33 -29.15 -1.10
N GLN A 518 -13.70 -28.15 -1.91
CA GLN A 518 -15.10 -27.74 -2.08
C GLN A 518 -15.95 -28.85 -2.72
N THR A 519 -15.32 -29.69 -3.56
CA THR A 519 -15.99 -30.84 -4.18
C THR A 519 -16.24 -31.96 -3.16
N LEU A 520 -15.25 -32.22 -2.28
CA LEU A 520 -15.33 -33.23 -1.23
C LEU A 520 -16.28 -32.81 -0.09
N TYR A 521 -16.29 -31.52 0.25
CA TYR A 521 -17.01 -30.97 1.40
C TYR A 521 -17.87 -29.75 1.01
N PRO A 522 -18.89 -29.91 0.16
CA PRO A 522 -19.68 -28.79 -0.39
C PRO A 522 -20.51 -28.03 0.65
N GLN A 523 -20.69 -28.62 1.84
CA GLN A 523 -21.43 -28.01 2.95
C GLN A 523 -20.51 -27.43 4.04
N ALA A 524 -19.19 -27.52 3.87
CA ALA A 524 -18.24 -26.99 4.84
C ALA A 524 -18.39 -25.46 4.93
N GLN A 525 -18.53 -24.97 6.16
CA GLN A 525 -18.56 -23.53 6.45
C GLN A 525 -17.15 -23.06 6.84
N PRO A 526 -16.72 -21.85 6.45
CA PRO A 526 -15.46 -21.29 6.93
C PRO A 526 -15.47 -21.22 8.47
N GLN A 527 -14.47 -21.85 9.10
CA GLN A 527 -14.26 -21.79 10.54
C GLN A 527 -13.05 -20.91 10.86
N PRO A 528 -13.04 -20.19 11.98
CA PRO A 528 -11.83 -19.53 12.47
C PRO A 528 -10.70 -20.54 12.67
N ALA A 529 -9.46 -20.15 12.31
CA ALA A 529 -8.29 -20.98 12.54
C ALA A 529 -7.99 -21.09 14.05
N HIS A 530 -8.07 -22.30 14.58
CA HIS A 530 -7.69 -22.65 15.95
C HIS A 530 -6.42 -23.49 15.95
N TYR A 531 -5.28 -22.86 16.20
CA TYR A 531 -4.00 -23.55 16.31
C TYR A 531 -3.91 -24.39 17.60
N CYS A 532 -3.16 -25.49 17.56
CA CYS A 532 -2.98 -26.41 18.69
C CYS A 532 -1.91 -25.93 19.68
N ALA A 533 -1.08 -24.97 19.26
CA ALA A 533 -0.02 -24.37 20.04
C ALA A 533 0.25 -22.94 19.55
N PRO A 534 0.84 -22.06 20.38
CA PRO A 534 1.21 -20.71 19.97
C PRO A 534 2.30 -20.73 18.89
N ARG A 535 2.16 -19.87 17.89
CA ARG A 535 3.17 -19.64 16.86
C ARG A 535 4.22 -18.66 17.36
N LEU A 536 5.51 -18.97 17.16
CA LEU A 536 6.63 -18.20 17.66
C LEU A 536 7.58 -17.84 16.50
N GLU A 537 7.62 -16.55 16.17
CA GLU A 537 8.33 -16.03 14.99
C GLU A 537 9.40 -14.98 15.36
N ASP A 538 9.36 -14.45 16.59
CA ASP A 538 10.35 -13.55 17.17
C ASP A 538 10.45 -13.69 18.70
N GLY A 539 11.27 -12.83 19.33
CA GLY A 539 11.32 -12.69 20.78
C GLY A 539 12.36 -13.56 21.51
N VAL A 540 12.38 -13.40 22.84
CA VAL A 540 13.42 -13.99 23.72
C VAL A 540 13.36 -15.51 23.75
N GLU A 541 12.16 -16.10 23.70
CA GLU A 541 12.01 -17.56 23.71
C GLU A 541 12.55 -18.18 22.41
N LEU A 542 12.32 -17.55 21.25
CA LEU A 542 12.89 -17.99 19.98
C LEU A 542 14.41 -17.96 20.02
N ALA A 543 14.98 -16.87 20.55
CA ALA A 543 16.43 -16.72 20.67
C ALA A 543 17.07 -17.81 21.55
N LYS A 544 16.39 -18.25 22.63
CA LYS A 544 16.86 -19.38 23.46
C LYS A 544 16.88 -20.68 22.67
N ILE A 545 15.81 -20.98 21.94
CA ILE A 545 15.70 -22.19 21.12
C ILE A 545 16.77 -22.20 20.01
N GLN A 546 16.94 -21.07 19.31
CA GLN A 546 18.00 -20.89 18.33
C GLN A 546 19.39 -21.09 18.95
N ALA A 547 19.64 -20.55 20.14
CA ALA A 547 20.93 -20.73 20.83
C ALA A 547 21.20 -22.20 21.19
N MET A 548 20.18 -22.95 21.64
CA MET A 548 20.29 -24.39 21.92
C MET A 548 20.61 -25.18 20.66
N ILE A 549 19.86 -24.94 19.57
CA ILE A 549 20.08 -25.59 18.26
C ILE A 549 21.47 -25.25 17.72
N ASN A 550 21.91 -23.99 17.83
CA ASN A 550 23.24 -23.56 17.38
C ASN A 550 24.37 -24.19 18.19
N GLN A 551 24.20 -24.31 19.50
CA GLN A 551 25.17 -24.98 20.36
C GLN A 551 25.26 -26.48 20.04
N ARG A 552 24.12 -27.10 19.77
CA ARG A 552 24.04 -28.50 19.33
C ARG A 552 24.71 -28.69 17.97
N ALA A 553 24.44 -27.81 17.00
CA ALA A 553 25.05 -27.83 15.69
C ALA A 553 26.59 -27.72 15.77
N LYS A 554 27.10 -26.91 16.71
CA LYS A 554 28.53 -26.80 17.00
C LYS A 554 29.18 -28.11 17.40
N ASN A 555 28.48 -28.92 18.21
CA ASN A 555 28.98 -30.18 18.73
C ASN A 555 28.90 -31.32 17.70
N LEU A 556 27.79 -31.40 16.96
CA LEU A 556 27.50 -32.54 16.09
C LEU A 556 28.01 -32.39 14.66
N PHE A 557 28.12 -31.17 14.15
CA PHE A 557 28.50 -30.91 12.75
C PHE A 557 29.74 -29.99 12.68
N PRO A 558 30.92 -30.39 13.19
CA PRO A 558 32.13 -29.55 13.19
C PRO A 558 32.40 -28.95 11.80
N LEU A 559 32.63 -27.63 11.72
CA LEU A 559 33.14 -27.02 10.49
C LEU A 559 34.50 -27.65 10.21
N HIS A 560 34.63 -28.37 9.10
CA HIS A 560 35.94 -28.81 8.65
C HIS A 560 36.83 -27.57 8.49
N LYS A 561 37.95 -27.52 9.21
CA LYS A 561 39.01 -26.56 8.91
C LYS A 561 39.41 -26.81 7.46
N LEU A 562 39.13 -25.86 6.58
CA LEU A 562 39.83 -25.76 5.30
C LEU A 562 41.31 -25.59 5.66
N THR A 563 42.07 -26.67 5.57
CA THR A 563 43.53 -26.59 5.55
C THR A 563 43.91 -25.78 4.33
N ALA A 564 44.71 -24.73 4.59
CA ALA A 564 45.13 -23.68 3.67
C ALA A 564 45.75 -24.18 2.36
#